data_AF-A0A2C9KZ84-F1
#
_entry.id   AF-A0A2C9KZ84-F1
#
_cell.length_a   1.000
_cell.length_b   1.000
_cell.length_c   1.000
_cell.angle_alpha   90.00
_cell.angle_beta   90.00
_cell.angle_gamma   90.00
#
_symmetry.space_group_name_H-M   'P 1'
#
loop_
_entity.id
_entity.type
_entity.pdbx_description
1 polymer ?
#
loop_
_entity_poly.entity_id
_entity_poly.type
_entity_poly.pdbx_seq_one_letter_code
_entity_poly.pdbx_strand_id
1 'polypeptide(L)'
;MTRSSGLTGSHVPPSAMQTLISLAVGLAKLRLSTSVSHFDTVLAIYLYEEYLSSRFGQSCLGCPPRHNIPWSRLEELLGEQNHWLMQTFAEQLMRFCSTMMSSQIIHKEE
;
A
#
# COMPACT_ATOMS: atom_id res chain seq x y z
N MET A 1 -11.47 20.61 -14.64
CA MET A 1 -10.65 19.96 -15.69
C MET A 1 -9.21 19.92 -15.21
N THR A 2 -8.87 18.91 -14.41
CA THR A 2 -7.50 18.68 -13.91
C THR A 2 -6.77 17.80 -14.93
N ARG A 3 -5.63 18.31 -15.41
CA ARG A 3 -4.84 17.71 -16.49
C ARG A 3 -4.18 16.41 -16.02
N SER A 4 -4.57 15.30 -16.64
CA SER A 4 -3.84 14.03 -16.69
C SER A 4 -2.51 14.25 -17.41
N SER A 5 -1.54 14.82 -16.72
CA SER A 5 -0.21 15.05 -17.26
C SER A 5 0.56 13.73 -17.12
N GLY A 6 0.78 13.05 -18.25
CA GLY A 6 1.73 11.95 -18.46
C GLY A 6 2.04 11.06 -17.26
N LEU A 7 1.40 9.89 -17.21
CA LEU A 7 1.78 8.74 -16.38
C LEU A 7 3.10 8.09 -16.86
N THR A 8 4.11 8.87 -17.22
CA THR A 8 5.49 8.37 -17.19
C THR A 8 5.81 8.23 -15.70
N GLY A 9 5.72 7.00 -15.20
CA GLY A 9 5.82 6.68 -13.78
C GLY A 9 6.92 7.47 -13.09
N SER A 10 6.54 8.21 -12.05
CA SER A 10 7.52 8.81 -11.14
C SER A 10 8.50 7.71 -10.74
N HIS A 11 9.80 7.94 -10.94
CA HIS A 11 10.84 7.01 -10.49
C HIS A 11 10.63 6.79 -8.99
N VAL A 12 10.09 5.63 -8.61
CA VAL A 12 10.01 5.24 -7.21
C VAL A 12 11.44 5.24 -6.69
N PRO A 13 11.78 6.12 -5.73
CA PRO A 13 13.17 6.26 -5.32
C PRO A 13 13.64 4.91 -4.76
N PRO A 14 14.89 4.49 -5.03
CA PRO A 14 15.40 3.20 -4.52
C PRO A 14 15.28 3.06 -3.00
N SER A 15 15.34 4.18 -2.27
CA SER A 15 15.09 4.23 -0.84
C SER A 15 13.68 3.78 -0.45
N ALA A 16 12.64 4.14 -1.21
CA ALA A 16 11.27 3.70 -0.96
C ALA A 16 11.12 2.18 -1.15
N MET A 17 11.73 1.62 -2.20
CA MET A 17 11.76 0.17 -2.42
C MET A 17 12.46 -0.55 -1.28
N GLN A 18 13.62 -0.04 -0.84
CA GLN A 18 14.33 -0.60 0.30
C GLN A 18 13.49 -0.54 1.58
N THR A 19 12.78 0.56 1.83
CA THR A 19 11.87 0.71 2.97
C THR A 19 10.75 -0.33 2.93
N LEU A 20 10.09 -0.52 1.78
CA LEU A 20 9.04 -1.52 1.61
C LEU A 20 9.53 -2.94 1.86
N ILE A 21 10.70 -3.31 1.32
CA ILE A 21 11.31 -4.63 1.56
C ILE A 21 11.64 -4.81 3.03
N SER A 22 12.27 -3.82 3.66
CA SER A 22 12.62 -3.88 5.08
C SER A 22 11.38 -3.97 5.98
N LEU A 23 10.30 -3.27 5.65
CA LEU A 23 9.02 -3.37 6.36
C LEU A 23 8.41 -4.78 6.23
N ALA A 24 8.32 -5.32 5.01
CA ALA A 24 7.76 -6.65 4.78
C ALA A 24 8.57 -7.74 5.51
N VAL A 25 9.90 -7.64 5.51
CA VAL A 25 10.77 -8.54 6.30
C VAL A 25 10.57 -8.36 7.79
N GLY A 26 10.40 -7.12 8.28
CA GLY A 26 10.10 -6.84 9.68
C GLY A 26 8.76 -7.46 10.11
N LEU A 27 7.72 -7.35 9.29
CA LEU A 27 6.41 -7.95 9.54
C LEU A 27 6.47 -9.48 9.57
N ALA A 28 7.21 -10.09 8.63
CA ALA A 28 7.45 -11.53 8.64
C ALA A 28 8.12 -11.98 9.95
N LYS A 29 9.12 -11.21 10.45
CA LYS A 29 9.79 -11.48 11.73
C LYS A 29 8.85 -11.33 12.93
N LEU A 30 7.95 -10.33 12.94
CA LEU A 30 6.93 -10.17 14.00
C LEU A 30 5.96 -11.36 14.04
N ARG A 31 5.68 -11.97 12.88
CA ARG A 31 4.93 -13.22 12.76
C ARG A 31 5.77 -14.48 13.06
N LEU A 32 7.02 -14.31 13.51
CA LEU A 32 7.97 -15.40 13.77
C LEU A 32 8.25 -16.28 12.53
N SER A 33 8.16 -15.70 11.33
CA SER A 33 8.40 -16.37 10.07
C SER A 33 9.76 -15.97 9.47
N THR A 34 10.39 -16.93 8.79
CA THR A 34 11.61 -16.70 8.00
C THR A 34 11.31 -16.28 6.57
N SER A 35 10.05 -16.34 6.14
CA SER A 35 9.61 -15.99 4.79
C SER A 35 8.56 -14.88 4.80
N VAL A 36 8.69 -13.95 3.85
CA VAL A 36 7.73 -12.89 3.62
C VAL A 36 6.51 -13.48 2.91
N SER A 37 5.33 -13.30 3.51
CA SER A 37 4.06 -13.67 2.90
C SER A 37 3.47 -12.53 2.07
N HIS A 38 2.45 -12.86 1.28
CA HIS A 38 1.67 -11.86 0.57
C HIS A 38 1.08 -10.81 1.52
N PHE A 39 0.58 -11.24 2.68
CA PHE A 39 0.01 -10.34 3.69
C PHE A 39 1.03 -9.33 4.21
N ASP A 40 2.27 -9.78 4.49
CA ASP A 40 3.36 -8.91 4.95
C ASP A 40 3.69 -7.83 3.90
N THR A 41 3.62 -8.19 2.61
CA THR A 41 3.86 -7.28 1.50
C THR A 41 2.72 -6.25 1.35
N VAL A 42 1.47 -6.71 1.39
CA VAL A 42 0.29 -5.84 1.30
C VAL A 42 0.27 -4.85 2.46
N LEU A 43 0.53 -5.32 3.69
CA LEU A 43 0.57 -4.47 4.88
C LEU A 43 1.72 -3.45 4.83
N ALA A 44 2.90 -3.83 4.32
CA ALA A 44 4.00 -2.89 4.11
C ALA A 44 3.61 -1.76 3.13
N ILE A 45 2.95 -2.10 2.03
CA ILE A 45 2.45 -1.12 1.05
C ILE A 45 1.38 -0.23 1.68
N TYR A 46 0.43 -0.81 2.42
CA TYR A 46 -0.60 -0.07 3.13
C TYR A 46 -0.02 1.00 4.06
N LEU A 47 0.94 0.61 4.92
CA LEU A 47 1.57 1.53 5.87
C LEU A 47 2.38 2.63 5.16
N TYR A 48 3.01 2.31 4.03
CA TYR A 48 3.74 3.29 3.25
C TYR A 48 2.80 4.30 2.58
N GLU A 49 1.69 3.84 2.01
CA GLU A 49 0.65 4.70 1.44
C GLU A 49 -0.01 5.57 2.50
N GLU A 50 -0.28 5.00 3.67
CA GLU A 50 -0.80 5.75 4.82
C GLU A 50 0.14 6.89 5.22
N TYR A 51 1.45 6.62 5.27
CA TYR A 51 2.47 7.63 5.50
C TYR A 51 2.47 8.72 4.42
N LEU A 52 2.38 8.34 3.14
CA LEU A 52 2.30 9.30 2.04
C LEU A 52 1.06 10.18 2.13
N SER A 53 -0.11 9.58 2.41
CA SER A 53 -1.35 10.32 2.62
C SER A 53 -1.26 11.25 3.83
N SER A 54 -0.65 10.82 4.93
CA SER A 54 -0.48 11.65 6.12
C SER A 54 0.41 12.87 5.84
N ARG A 55 1.49 12.68 5.07
CA ARG A 55 2.49 13.72 4.81
C ARG A 55 2.13 14.65 3.64
N PHE A 56 1.49 14.12 2.60
CA PHE A 56 1.24 14.81 1.33
C PHE A 56 -0.26 14.90 0.96
N GLY A 57 -1.15 14.36 1.78
CA GLY A 57 -2.61 14.48 1.66
C GLY A 57 -3.27 13.34 0.88
N GLN A 58 -2.92 13.17 -0.40
CA GLN A 58 -3.61 12.23 -1.30
C GLN A 58 -2.70 11.07 -1.75
N SER A 59 -3.17 9.83 -1.50
CA SER A 59 -2.62 8.59 -2.05
C SER A 59 -3.41 8.15 -3.29
N CYS A 60 -2.71 7.58 -4.27
CA CYS A 60 -3.34 7.00 -5.47
C CYS A 60 -4.22 5.78 -5.13
N LEU A 61 -3.92 5.09 -4.03
CA LEU A 61 -4.68 3.95 -3.53
C LEU A 61 -5.77 4.37 -2.54
N GLY A 62 -5.95 5.68 -2.30
CA GLY A 62 -7.05 6.21 -1.50
C GLY A 62 -6.99 5.77 -0.03
N CYS A 63 -5.80 5.48 0.50
CA CYS A 63 -5.62 5.09 1.90
C CYS A 63 -5.71 6.35 2.80
N PRO A 64 -6.80 6.57 3.56
CA PRO A 64 -6.86 7.71 4.46
C PRO A 64 -5.87 7.50 5.62
N PRO A 65 -5.19 8.56 6.10
CA PRO A 65 -4.34 8.45 7.26
C PRO A 65 -5.18 8.09 8.48
N ARG A 66 -4.95 6.92 9.09
CA ARG A 66 -5.60 6.60 10.36
C ARG A 66 -4.96 7.47 11.43
N HIS A 67 -5.79 8.33 12.02
CA HIS A 67 -5.35 9.16 13.12
C HIS A 67 -5.07 8.26 14.31
N ASN A 68 -4.06 8.63 15.12
CA ASN A 68 -3.67 7.94 16.35
C ASN A 68 -4.89 7.39 17.08
N ILE A 69 -5.13 6.08 16.96
CA ILE A 69 -6.31 5.46 17.55
C ILE A 69 -6.06 5.45 19.06
N PRO A 70 -6.95 6.04 19.87
CA PRO A 70 -6.80 6.01 21.31
C PRO A 70 -6.81 4.55 21.77
N TRP A 71 -5.98 4.23 22.77
CA TRP A 71 -5.82 2.86 23.28
C TRP A 71 -7.16 2.18 23.64
N SER A 72 -8.16 2.97 24.03
CA SER A 72 -9.53 2.52 24.29
C SER A 72 -10.26 1.90 23.09
N ARG A 73 -9.77 2.09 21.86
CA ARG A 73 -10.34 1.54 20.62
C ARG A 73 -9.42 0.51 19.95
N LEU A 74 -8.45 -0.02 20.69
CA LEU A 74 -7.50 -1.00 20.17
C LEU A 74 -8.18 -2.28 19.65
N GLU A 75 -9.32 -2.66 20.23
CA GLU A 75 -10.09 -3.82 19.78
C GLU A 75 -10.63 -3.65 18.34
N GLU A 76 -10.96 -2.42 17.92
CA GLU A 76 -11.35 -2.12 16.54
C GLU A 76 -10.19 -2.38 15.55
N LEU A 77 -8.94 -2.31 16.03
CA LEU A 77 -7.73 -2.52 15.24
C LEU A 77 -7.25 -3.99 15.26
N LEU A 78 -7.52 -4.74 16.33
CA LEU A 78 -7.04 -6.12 16.49
C LEU A 78 -8.07 -7.18 16.06
N GLY A 79 -9.31 -6.78 15.79
CA GLY A 79 -10.41 -7.69 15.41
C GLY A 79 -10.62 -7.91 13.92
N GLU A 80 -11.73 -8.55 13.57
CA GLU A 80 -12.12 -8.86 12.17
C GLU A 80 -12.19 -7.63 11.26
N GLN A 81 -12.52 -6.47 11.82
CA GLN A 81 -12.57 -5.20 11.09
C GLN A 81 -11.24 -4.90 10.38
N ASN A 82 -10.12 -5.18 11.04
CA ASN A 82 -8.81 -4.99 10.48
C ASN A 82 -8.49 -6.02 9.39
N HIS A 83 -8.92 -7.27 9.59
CA HIS A 83 -8.79 -8.31 8.57
C HIS A 83 -9.56 -7.95 7.29
N TRP A 84 -10.82 -7.53 7.43
CA TRP A 84 -11.66 -7.10 6.32
C TRP A 84 -11.07 -5.90 5.57
N LEU A 85 -10.54 -4.92 6.32
CA LEU A 85 -9.91 -3.76 5.71
C LEU A 85 -8.63 -4.13 4.95
N MET A 86 -7.79 -5.00 5.50
CA MET A 86 -6.61 -5.50 4.80
C MET A 86 -6.96 -6.28 3.54
N GLN A 87 -8.01 -7.11 3.58
CA GLN A 87 -8.49 -7.84 2.41
C GLN A 87 -9.01 -6.89 1.33
N THR A 88 -9.82 -5.90 1.72
CA THR A 88 -10.35 -4.87 0.82
C THR A 88 -9.22 -4.08 0.16
N PHE A 89 -8.20 -3.70 0.94
CA PHE A 89 -7.03 -3.00 0.42
C PHE A 89 -6.21 -3.88 -0.53
N ALA A 90 -6.02 -5.16 -0.21
CA ALA A 90 -5.34 -6.11 -1.10
C ALA A 90 -6.04 -6.20 -2.46
N GLU A 91 -7.38 -6.29 -2.47
CA GLU A 91 -8.17 -6.31 -3.71
C GLU A 91 -8.01 -5.02 -4.51
N GLN A 92 -8.05 -3.86 -3.85
CA GLN A 92 -7.84 -2.57 -4.50
C GLN A 92 -6.45 -2.46 -5.12
N LEU A 93 -5.41 -2.86 -4.38
CA LEU A 93 -4.03 -2.89 -4.85
C LEU A 93 -3.89 -3.79 -6.08
N MET A 94 -4.48 -4.99 -6.06
CA MET A 94 -4.42 -5.91 -7.20
C MET A 94 -5.14 -5.35 -8.44
N ARG A 95 -6.29 -4.70 -8.26
CA ARG A 95 -7.01 -4.00 -9.36
C ARG A 95 -6.21 -2.83 -9.91
N PHE A 96 -5.53 -2.08 -9.04
CA PHE A 96 -4.65 -1.00 -9.47
C PHE A 96 -3.48 -1.55 -10.32
N CYS A 97 -2.81 -2.60 -9.84
CA CYS A 97 -1.72 -3.25 -10.56
C CYS A 97 -2.18 -3.77 -11.93
N SER A 98 -3.33 -4.44 -12.02
CA SER A 98 -3.84 -4.95 -13.30
C SER A 98 -4.20 -3.84 -14.29
N THR A 99 -4.79 -2.75 -13.81
CA THR A 99 -5.12 -1.57 -14.63
C THR A 99 -3.84 -0.91 -15.17
N MET A 100 -2.83 -0.73 -14.32
CA MET A 100 -1.56 -0.11 -14.70
C MET A 100 -0.75 -0.99 -15.66
N MET A 101 -0.72 -2.30 -15.44
CA MET A 101 -0.10 -3.25 -16.38
C MET A 101 -0.78 -3.22 -17.75
N SER A 102 -2.11 -3.19 -17.78
CA SER A 102 -2.88 -3.12 -19.04
C SER A 102 -2.63 -1.81 -19.78
N SER A 103 -2.56 -0.68 -19.07
CA SER A 103 -2.26 0.63 -19.66
C SER A 103 -0.84 0.74 -20.21
N GLN A 104 0.14 0.05 -19.62
CA GLN A 104 1.52 0.03 -20.11
C GLN A 104 1.70 -0.82 -21.37
N ILE A 105 0.87 -1.84 -21.58
CA ILE A 105 0.88 -2.65 -22.81
C ILE A 105 0.40 -1.80 -23.99
N ILE A 106 -0.67 -1.02 -23.80
CA ILE A 106 -1.25 -0.17 -24.85
C ILE A 106 -0.25 0.91 -25.31
N HIS A 107 0.55 1.47 -24.41
CA HIS A 107 1.56 2.48 -24.76
C HIS A 107 2.86 1.94 -25.39
N LYS A 108 3.03 0.61 -25.50
CA LYS A 108 4.18 0.00 -26.20
C LYS A 108 3.90 -0.32 -27.67
N GLU A 109 2.65 -0.21 -28.12
CA GLU A 109 2.23 -0.54 -29.48
C GLU A 109 2.04 0.67 -30.40
N GLU A 110 2.31 1.90 -29.92
CA GLU A 110 2.40 3.14 -30.70
C GLU A 110 3.85 3.58 -30.91
#